data_AF-X1A0Y3-F1
#
_entry.id   AF-X1A0Y3-F1
#
_cell.length_a   1.000
_cell.length_b   1.000
_cell.length_c   1.000
_cell.angle_alpha   90.00
_cell.angle_beta   90.00
_cell.angle_gamma   90.00
#
_symmetry.space_group_name_H-M   'P 1'
#
loop_
_entity.id
_entity.type
_entity.pdbx_description
1 polymer ?
#
loop_
_entity_poly.entity_id
_entity_poly.type
_entity_poly.pdbx_seq_one_letter_code
_entity_poly.pdbx_strand_id
1 'polypeptide(L)'
;MDAVDYVPQHRERIFIVGFRKPLEFHFPDTESRTKPKFKNILEKDIDKKYTLSGHLWDYLQKYAKKHREKGNGFGFGLTDLEGHSRTLSARYYKDGSEILIAQNGNNPRRLTPRECARLMGFPESFKIPVSDTQAYKQFGNSIVVLSSEVQDF
;
A
#
# COMPACT_ATOMS: atom_id res chain seq x y z
N MET A 1 -0.68 1.76 -16.68
CA MET A 1 -1.60 0.82 -16.02
C MET A 1 -1.58 1.12 -14.53
N ASP A 2 -2.75 1.27 -13.91
CA ASP A 2 -2.88 1.41 -12.45
C ASP A 2 -3.14 0.03 -11.83
N ALA A 3 -2.61 -0.20 -10.63
CA ALA A 3 -2.79 -1.46 -9.92
C ALA A 3 -4.11 -1.56 -9.15
N VAL A 4 -4.88 -0.46 -9.10
CA VAL A 4 -6.16 -0.36 -8.38
C VAL A 4 -7.19 -1.42 -8.79
N ASP A 5 -7.07 -1.95 -10.01
CA ASP A 5 -7.95 -2.99 -10.54
C ASP A 5 -7.63 -4.39 -9.99
N TYR A 6 -6.52 -4.54 -9.26
CA TYR A 6 -6.01 -5.82 -8.77
C TYR A 6 -5.72 -5.83 -7.26
N VAL A 7 -5.35 -4.68 -6.70
CA VAL A 7 -5.05 -4.50 -5.27
C VAL A 7 -5.59 -3.15 -4.80
N PRO A 8 -5.91 -2.96 -3.51
CA PRO A 8 -6.55 -1.74 -3.03
C PRO A 8 -5.55 -0.58 -2.85
N GLN A 9 -4.80 -0.24 -3.90
CA GLN A 9 -3.75 0.78 -3.88
C GLN A 9 -3.65 1.46 -5.24
N HIS A 10 -3.55 2.78 -5.24
CA HIS A 10 -3.07 3.53 -6.41
C HIS A 10 -1.58 3.30 -6.62
N ARG A 11 -1.20 2.73 -7.77
CA ARG A 11 0.18 2.51 -8.17
C ARG A 11 0.29 2.40 -9.69
N GLU A 12 0.46 3.54 -10.32
CA GLU A 12 0.66 3.61 -11.76
C GLU A 12 2.08 3.23 -12.17
N ARG A 13 2.18 2.40 -13.21
CA ARG A 13 3.45 2.04 -13.87
C ARG A 13 3.27 2.00 -15.39
N ILE A 14 4.35 2.34 -16.10
CA ILE A 14 4.48 2.20 -17.55
C ILE A 14 5.02 0.79 -17.82
N PHE A 15 4.36 0.07 -18.71
CA PHE A 15 4.79 -1.24 -19.18
C PHE A 15 5.09 -1.13 -20.67
N ILE A 16 6.27 -1.56 -21.09
CA ILE A 16 6.69 -1.59 -22.49
C ILE A 16 6.80 -3.05 -22.89
N VAL A 17 5.95 -3.49 -23.83
CA VAL A 17 5.89 -4.87 -24.30
C VAL A 17 6.39 -4.90 -25.74
N GLY A 18 7.47 -5.65 -25.99
CA GLY A 18 8.10 -5.76 -27.30
C GLY A 18 8.17 -7.20 -27.78
N PHE A 19 7.80 -7.45 -29.03
CA PHE A 19 7.82 -8.77 -29.64
C PHE A 19 8.88 -8.84 -30.75
N ARG A 20 9.76 -9.83 -30.69
CA ARG A 20 10.80 -10.06 -31.71
C ARG A 20 10.21 -10.44 -33.08
N LYS A 21 9.04 -11.07 -33.09
CA LYS A 21 8.24 -11.37 -34.29
C LYS A 21 6.88 -10.70 -34.13
N PRO A 22 6.18 -10.33 -35.21
CA PRO A 22 4.82 -9.82 -35.12
C PRO A 22 3.94 -10.76 -34.30
N LEU A 23 3.26 -10.20 -33.30
CA LEU A 23 2.28 -10.89 -32.48
C LEU A 23 1.12 -9.92 -32.24
N GLU A 24 -0.10 -10.42 -32.37
CA GLU A 24 -1.28 -9.69 -31.93
C GLU A 24 -1.32 -9.71 -30.39
N PHE A 25 -1.26 -8.53 -29.78
CA PHE A 25 -1.24 -8.38 -28.33
C PHE A 25 -2.16 -7.24 -27.91
N HIS A 26 -2.92 -7.50 -26.86
CA HIS A 26 -3.74 -6.53 -26.16
C HIS A 26 -3.44 -6.63 -24.67
N PHE A 27 -3.38 -5.48 -23.99
CA PHE A 27 -3.33 -5.49 -22.53
C PHE A 27 -4.62 -6.08 -21.96
N PRO A 28 -4.60 -6.67 -20.75
CA PRO A 28 -5.79 -7.20 -20.11
C PRO A 28 -6.87 -6.12 -19.94
N ASP A 29 -8.12 -6.48 -20.26
CA ASP A 29 -9.29 -5.68 -19.92
C ASP A 29 -9.66 -5.90 -18.44
N THR A 30 -9.80 -4.81 -17.70
CA THR A 30 -10.11 -4.79 -16.27
C THR A 30 -11.45 -4.14 -15.95
N GLU A 31 -12.21 -3.65 -16.93
CA GLU A 31 -13.43 -2.85 -16.69
C GLU A 31 -14.51 -3.61 -15.94
N SER A 32 -14.61 -4.93 -16.14
CA SER A 32 -15.59 -5.79 -15.48
C SER A 32 -15.16 -6.27 -14.08
N ARG A 33 -13.95 -5.97 -13.63
CA ARG A 33 -13.45 -6.44 -12.33
C ARG A 33 -14.01 -5.61 -11.19
N THR A 34 -14.50 -6.30 -10.15
CA THR A 34 -14.78 -5.66 -8.87
C THR A 34 -13.46 -5.28 -8.21
N LYS A 35 -13.28 -3.99 -7.90
CA LYS A 35 -12.05 -3.51 -7.27
C LYS A 35 -11.98 -3.98 -5.82
N PRO A 36 -10.83 -4.51 -5.36
CA PRO A 36 -10.67 -4.94 -3.99
C PRO A 36 -10.72 -3.75 -3.03
N LYS A 37 -11.22 -4.01 -1.82
CA LYS A 37 -11.32 -3.00 -0.76
C LYS A 37 -10.12 -3.07 0.18
N PHE A 38 -9.66 -1.92 0.66
CA PHE A 38 -8.49 -1.86 1.54
C PHE A 38 -8.64 -2.67 2.82
N LYS A 39 -9.83 -2.74 3.41
CA LYS A 39 -10.08 -3.56 4.61
C LYS A 39 -9.74 -5.04 4.44
N ASN A 40 -9.82 -5.57 3.22
CA ASN A 40 -9.64 -7.01 2.96
C ASN A 40 -8.18 -7.44 3.15
N ILE A 41 -7.21 -6.52 3.11
CA ILE A 41 -5.81 -6.86 3.31
C ILE A 41 -5.38 -6.83 4.78
N LEU A 42 -6.23 -6.33 5.68
CA LEU A 42 -5.85 -6.05 7.07
C LEU A 42 -5.82 -7.30 7.94
N GLU A 43 -4.84 -7.37 8.83
CA GLU A 43 -4.78 -8.39 9.89
C GLU A 43 -5.71 -8.03 11.05
N LYS A 44 -6.26 -9.06 11.73
CA LYS A 44 -7.13 -8.86 12.90
C LYS A 44 -6.33 -8.60 14.17
N ASP A 45 -5.31 -9.42 14.42
CA ASP A 45 -4.48 -9.38 15.63
C ASP A 45 -3.10 -8.84 15.30
N ILE A 46 -2.81 -7.61 15.74
CA ILE A 46 -1.62 -6.86 15.35
C ILE A 46 -0.86 -6.40 16.59
N ASP A 47 0.45 -6.53 16.55
CA ASP A 47 1.34 -6.04 17.60
C ASP A 47 1.26 -4.51 17.73
N LYS A 48 1.17 -4.02 18.98
CA LYS A 48 1.12 -2.59 19.31
C LYS A 48 2.32 -1.80 18.81
N LYS A 49 3.46 -2.45 18.50
CA LYS A 49 4.64 -1.81 17.89
C LYS A 49 4.35 -1.11 16.56
N TYR A 50 3.26 -1.47 15.87
CA TYR A 50 2.86 -0.83 14.62
C TYR A 50 2.03 0.45 14.83
N THR A 51 1.45 0.64 16.02
CA THR A 51 0.79 1.90 16.41
C THR A 51 1.85 3.00 16.55
N LEU A 52 1.57 4.16 15.96
CA LEU A 52 2.52 5.29 16.01
C LEU A 52 2.69 5.79 17.45
N SER A 53 3.94 6.08 17.82
CA SER A 53 4.22 6.77 19.08
C SER A 53 3.58 8.15 19.08
N GLY A 54 3.22 8.66 20.26
CA GLY A 54 2.64 10.01 20.40
C GLY A 54 3.53 11.09 19.77
N HIS A 55 4.84 10.99 19.97
CA HIS A 55 5.81 11.92 19.38
C HIS A 55 5.78 11.91 17.84
N LEU A 56 5.76 10.73 17.22
CA LEU A 56 5.72 10.63 15.75
C LEU A 56 4.37 11.10 15.21
N TRP A 57 3.27 10.76 15.87
CA TRP A 57 1.95 11.22 15.47
C TRP A 57 1.81 12.75 15.55
N ASP A 58 2.27 13.36 16.63
CA ASP A 58 2.31 14.82 16.79
C ASP A 58 3.17 15.49 15.73
N TYR A 59 4.32 14.90 15.40
CA TYR A 59 5.19 15.38 14.34
C TYR A 59 4.47 15.39 12.98
N LEU A 60 3.83 14.28 12.61
CA LEU A 60 3.11 14.16 11.33
C LEU A 60 1.94 15.15 11.24
N GLN A 61 1.19 15.35 12.34
CA GLN A 61 0.12 16.35 12.42
C GLN A 61 0.63 17.78 12.23
N LYS A 62 1.71 18.15 12.93
CA LYS A 62 2.34 19.49 12.78
C LYS A 62 2.89 19.70 11.38
N TYR A 63 3.53 18.68 10.81
CA TYR A 63 4.09 18.72 9.45
C TYR A 63 2.98 18.94 8.42
N ALA A 64 1.90 18.16 8.47
CA ALA A 64 0.76 18.30 7.57
C ALA A 64 0.10 19.69 7.69
N LYS A 65 -0.08 20.20 8.92
CA LYS A 65 -0.63 21.55 9.17
C LYS A 65 0.23 22.64 8.52
N LYS A 66 1.54 22.61 8.77
CA LYS A 66 2.51 23.57 8.22
C LYS A 66 2.51 23.59 6.69
N HIS A 67 2.37 22.43 6.04
CA HIS A 67 2.35 22.36 4.58
C HIS A 67 1.00 22.83 4.00
N ARG A 68 -0.11 22.53 4.66
CA ARG A 68 -1.44 23.01 4.28
C ARG A 68 -1.56 24.53 4.35
N GLU A 69 -1.01 25.15 5.39
CA GLU A 69 -0.96 26.62 5.54
C GLU A 69 -0.19 27.31 4.39
N LYS A 70 0.74 26.58 3.77
CA LYS A 70 1.50 27.04 2.59
C LYS A 70 0.83 26.68 1.25
N GLY A 71 -0.41 26.16 1.27
CA GLY A 71 -1.14 25.73 0.08
C GLY A 71 -0.64 24.42 -0.54
N ASN A 72 0.15 23.62 0.19
CA ASN A 72 0.67 22.34 -0.31
C ASN A 72 -0.08 21.14 0.26
N GLY A 73 -0.10 20.03 -0.50
CA GLY A 73 -0.73 18.76 -0.11
C GLY A 73 0.16 17.77 0.64
N PHE A 74 1.33 18.18 1.16
CA PHE A 74 2.25 17.28 1.88
C PHE A 74 1.74 16.96 3.30
N GLY A 75 1.95 15.72 3.75
CA GLY A 75 1.52 15.24 5.05
C GLY A 75 1.38 13.72 5.07
N PHE A 76 0.60 13.21 6.02
CA PHE A 76 0.26 11.80 6.13
C PHE A 76 -1.05 11.48 5.37
N GLY A 77 -1.30 10.19 5.10
CA GLY A 77 -2.53 9.68 4.53
C GLY A 77 -3.24 8.74 5.50
N LEU A 78 -4.42 9.14 5.97
CA LEU A 78 -5.35 8.20 6.62
C LEU A 78 -6.14 7.49 5.53
N THR A 79 -6.13 6.16 5.56
CA THR A 79 -6.68 5.34 4.48
C THR A 79 -8.16 5.07 4.70
N ASP A 80 -8.96 5.27 3.66
CA ASP A 80 -10.34 4.81 3.61
C ASP A 80 -10.36 3.28 3.46
N LEU A 81 -10.98 2.59 4.42
CA LEU A 81 -11.03 1.14 4.48
C LEU A 81 -11.92 0.52 3.39
N GLU A 82 -12.90 1.28 2.87
CA GLU A 82 -13.74 0.84 1.76
C GLU A 82 -13.14 1.19 0.39
N GLY A 83 -12.08 2.01 0.35
CA GLY A 83 -11.44 2.51 -0.86
C GLY A 83 -10.06 1.91 -1.11
N HIS A 84 -9.14 2.77 -1.57
CA HIS A 84 -7.78 2.43 -1.98
C HIS A 84 -6.75 3.32 -1.28
N SER A 85 -5.57 2.79 -1.00
CA SER A 85 -4.48 3.57 -0.42
C SER A 85 -3.73 4.39 -1.46
N ARG A 86 -2.91 5.33 -0.95
CA ARG A 86 -1.78 5.88 -1.72
C ARG A 86 -0.76 4.78 -2.02
N THR A 87 0.20 5.09 -2.89
CA THR A 87 1.29 4.18 -3.23
C THR A 87 2.18 3.88 -2.01
N LEU A 88 2.37 2.60 -1.72
CA LEU A 88 3.41 2.07 -0.84
C LEU A 88 4.78 2.36 -1.47
N SER A 89 5.45 3.38 -0.95
CA SER A 89 6.73 3.85 -1.49
C SER A 89 7.91 3.10 -0.87
N ALA A 90 9.07 3.16 -1.52
CA ALA A 90 10.33 2.69 -0.94
C ALA A 90 10.76 3.49 0.31
N ARG A 91 10.12 4.62 0.61
CA ARG A 91 10.36 5.45 1.81
C ARG A 91 9.45 5.09 2.98
N TYR A 92 8.46 4.23 2.78
CA TYR A 92 7.49 3.82 3.80
C TYR A 92 8.16 3.33 5.10
N TYR A 93 9.35 2.72 5.00
CA TYR A 93 10.12 2.27 6.16
C TYR A 93 10.48 3.37 7.16
N LYS A 94 10.46 4.65 6.77
CA LYS A 94 10.86 5.77 7.62
C LYS A 94 9.82 6.06 8.70
N ASP A 95 8.60 6.38 8.27
CA ASP A 95 7.51 6.81 9.16
C ASP A 95 6.14 6.20 8.78
N GLY A 96 6.05 5.53 7.63
CA GLY A 96 4.80 4.96 7.10
C GLY A 96 3.73 5.99 6.78
N SER A 97 4.10 7.27 6.65
CA SER A 97 3.14 8.39 6.60
C SER A 97 2.20 8.32 5.40
N GLU A 98 2.57 7.66 4.30
CA GLU A 98 1.73 7.59 3.10
C GLU A 98 0.45 6.77 3.32
N ILE A 99 0.49 5.78 4.21
CA ILE A 99 -0.60 4.82 4.45
C ILE A 99 -0.68 4.52 5.94
N LEU A 100 -1.58 5.23 6.62
CA LEU A 100 -1.92 5.03 8.02
C LEU A 100 -3.35 4.52 8.17
N ILE A 101 -3.57 3.73 9.21
CA ILE A 101 -4.85 3.11 9.53
C ILE A 101 -5.33 3.69 10.85
N ALA A 102 -6.51 4.32 10.82
CA ALA A 102 -7.12 4.88 12.02
C ALA A 102 -7.47 3.76 13.01
N GLN A 103 -7.34 4.06 14.30
CA GLN A 103 -7.66 3.14 15.40
C GLN A 103 -8.61 3.82 16.38
N ASN A 104 -9.53 3.06 16.97
CA ASN A 104 -10.38 3.58 18.03
C ASN A 104 -9.57 3.72 19.32
N GLY A 105 -9.56 4.93 19.89
CA GLY A 105 -8.91 5.23 21.17
C GLY A 105 -7.37 5.18 21.17
N ASN A 106 -6.73 5.03 20.01
CA ASN A 106 -5.28 4.99 19.87
C ASN A 106 -4.82 5.85 18.68
N ASN A 107 -3.53 6.19 18.63
CA ASN A 107 -2.95 6.79 17.44
C ASN A 107 -3.11 5.87 16.22
N PRO A 108 -3.06 6.40 14.99
CA PRO A 108 -3.04 5.56 13.80
C PRO A 108 -1.85 4.59 13.83
N ARG A 109 -1.99 3.46 13.12
CA ARG A 109 -0.88 2.51 12.90
C ARG A 109 -0.38 2.50 11.47
N ARG A 110 0.83 2.00 11.31
CA ARG A 110 1.39 1.56 10.02
C ARG A 110 0.84 0.19 9.64
N LEU A 111 1.05 -0.17 8.37
CA LEU A 111 0.89 -1.52 7.86
C LEU A 111 1.94 -2.46 8.47
N THR A 112 1.57 -3.70 8.72
CA THR A 112 2.54 -4.77 8.97
C THR A 112 3.24 -5.18 7.68
N PRO A 113 4.41 -5.85 7.73
CA PRO A 113 5.01 -6.44 6.54
C PRO A 113 4.10 -7.41 5.80
N ARG A 114 3.25 -8.18 6.51
CA ARG A 114 2.26 -9.08 5.90
C ARG A 114 1.18 -8.29 5.14
N GLU A 115 0.64 -7.23 5.74
CA GLU A 115 -0.33 -6.36 5.06
C GLU A 115 0.30 -5.66 3.84
N CYS A 116 1.58 -5.26 3.91
CA CYS A 116 2.31 -4.77 2.74
C CYS A 116 2.46 -5.82 1.64
N ALA A 117 2.70 -7.09 2.01
CA ALA A 117 2.77 -8.18 1.04
C ALA A 117 1.43 -8.38 0.32
N ARG A 118 0.31 -8.40 1.07
CA ARG A 118 -1.05 -8.48 0.51
C ARG A 118 -1.38 -7.27 -0.37
N LEU A 119 -1.00 -6.05 0.06
CA LEU A 119 -1.18 -4.83 -0.73
C LEU A 119 -0.43 -4.84 -2.07
N MET A 120 0.65 -5.62 -2.14
CA MET A 120 1.45 -5.83 -3.35
C MET A 120 1.07 -7.12 -4.09
N GLY A 121 0.02 -7.82 -3.67
CA GLY A 121 -0.55 -9.00 -4.33
C GLY A 121 0.25 -10.31 -4.14
N PHE A 122 1.18 -10.35 -3.17
CA PHE A 122 1.88 -11.57 -2.81
C PHE A 122 0.93 -12.55 -2.11
N PRO A 123 1.09 -13.87 -2.33
CA PRO A 123 0.23 -14.89 -1.73
C PRO A 123 0.40 -14.94 -0.20
N GLU A 124 -0.58 -15.49 0.49
CA GLU A 124 -0.55 -15.57 1.97
C GLU A 124 0.64 -16.43 2.46
N SER A 125 1.01 -17.43 1.66
CA SER A 125 2.17 -18.30 1.89
C SER A 125 3.54 -17.62 1.75
N PHE A 126 3.60 -16.38 1.25
CA PHE A 126 4.86 -15.66 1.04
C PHE A 126 5.64 -15.49 2.35
N LYS A 127 6.89 -15.94 2.41
CA LYS A 127 7.73 -15.86 3.61
C LYS A 127 8.45 -14.51 3.66
N ILE A 128 8.48 -13.89 4.84
CA ILE A 128 9.19 -12.62 5.10
C ILE A 128 10.34 -12.88 6.08
N PRO A 129 11.51 -13.36 5.62
CA PRO A 129 12.62 -13.76 6.48
C PRO A 129 13.55 -12.58 6.85
N VAL A 130 13.07 -11.35 6.72
CA VAL A 130 13.85 -10.12 6.90
C VAL A 130 13.19 -9.21 7.93
N SER A 131 13.92 -8.20 8.41
CA SER A 131 13.36 -7.22 9.34
C SER A 131 12.25 -6.38 8.70
N ASP A 132 11.35 -5.82 9.50
CA ASP A 132 10.25 -4.94 9.04
C ASP A 132 10.78 -3.82 8.12
N THR A 133 11.88 -3.17 8.51
CA THR A 133 12.51 -2.10 7.72
C THR A 133 12.94 -2.57 6.33
N GLN A 134 13.52 -3.78 6.24
CA GLN A 134 13.92 -4.36 4.96
C GLN A 134 12.70 -4.78 4.15
N ALA A 135 11.69 -5.38 4.78
CA ALA A 135 10.44 -5.77 4.13
C ALA A 135 9.73 -4.55 3.50
N TYR A 136 9.59 -3.44 4.25
CA TYR A 136 9.00 -2.21 3.72
C TYR A 136 9.75 -1.67 2.50
N LYS A 137 11.09 -1.71 2.51
CA LYS A 137 11.91 -1.31 1.36
C LYS A 137 11.71 -2.25 0.16
N GLN A 138 11.65 -3.55 0.40
CA GLN A 138 11.44 -4.55 -0.66
C GLN A 138 10.06 -4.35 -1.29
N PHE A 139 8.99 -4.38 -0.51
CA PHE A 139 7.63 -4.21 -1.01
C PHE A 139 7.40 -2.84 -1.67
N GLY A 140 7.95 -1.76 -1.11
CA GLY A 140 7.84 -0.42 -1.70
C GLY A 140 8.53 -0.29 -3.07
N ASN A 141 9.58 -1.08 -3.32
CA ASN A 141 10.30 -1.12 -4.61
C ASN A 141 9.72 -2.16 -5.60
N SER A 142 8.87 -3.07 -5.16
CA SER A 142 8.30 -4.12 -6.01
C SER A 142 7.27 -3.61 -7.03
N ILE A 143 6.92 -4.46 -7.98
CA ILE A 143 5.72 -4.33 -8.82
C ILE A 143 4.62 -5.17 -8.15
N VAL A 144 3.35 -4.80 -8.37
CA VAL A 144 2.22 -5.61 -7.89
C VAL A 144 2.21 -6.95 -8.62
N VAL A 145 2.06 -8.03 -7.85
CA VAL A 145 2.03 -9.40 -8.35
C VAL A 145 0.57 -9.83 -8.48
N LEU A 146 0.22 -10.47 -9.60
CA LEU A 146 -1.10 -11.06 -9.81
C LEU A 146 -1.05 -12.52 -9.39
N SER A 147 -0.98 -12.79 -8.08
CA SER A 147 -1.16 -14.18 -7.62
C SER A 147 -2.62 -14.58 -7.75
N SER A 148 -2.86 -15.83 -8.15
CA SER A 148 -4.21 -16.38 -8.38
C SER A 148 -5.11 -16.28 -7.14
N GLU A 149 -4.53 -16.26 -5.94
CA GLU A 149 -5.26 -16.19 -4.66
C GLU A 149 -5.91 -14.82 -4.40
N VAL A 150 -5.44 -13.74 -5.05
CA VAL A 150 -6.01 -12.39 -4.87
C VAL A 150 -7.32 -12.22 -5.65
N GLN A 151 -7.65 -13.16 -6.54
CA GLN A 151 -8.86 -13.10 -7.37
C GLN A 151 -10.13 -13.59 -6.65
N ASP A 152 -10.01 -14.17 -5.46
CA ASP A 152 -11.12 -14.84 -4.74
C ASP A 152 -11.65 -14.06 -3.50
N PHE A 153 -11.33 -12.77 -3.36
CA PHE A 153 -11.76 -11.93 -2.21
C PHE A 153 -12.83 -10.90 -2.54
#